data_AF-A0A372G1P1-F1
#
_entry.id   AF-A0A372G1P1-F1
#
_cell.length_a   1.000
_cell.length_b   1.000
_cell.length_c   1.000
_cell.angle_alpha   90.00
_cell.angle_beta   90.00
_cell.angle_gamma   90.00
#
_symmetry.space_group_name_H-M   'P 1'
#
loop_
_entity.id
_entity.type
_entity.pdbx_description
1 polymer ?
#
loop_
_entity_poly.entity_id
_entity_poly.type
_entity_poly.pdbx_seq_one_letter_code
_entity_poly.pdbx_strand_id
1 'polypeptide(L)'
;MVEPDQPSTARMIDFWLGGEHHYPVDVAAAHTFLDVETRVRTLDELYTAVAPGSQLAIDFDTEELAGHPQALAMMGPAFRMRAPAAFGPLLGRWTPTAEGIVPVTLWRPDGLPEAVPDAFHGAVAVRSAG
;
A
#
# COMPACT_ATOMS: atom_id res chain seq x y z
N MET A 1 -20.21 20.27 2.81
CA MET A 1 -20.69 19.52 1.62
C MET A 1 -19.50 19.46 0.68
N VAL A 2 -18.91 18.29 0.46
CA VAL A 2 -17.72 18.16 -0.39
C VAL A 2 -18.18 18.30 -1.85
N GLU A 3 -17.53 19.17 -2.61
CA GLU A 3 -17.89 19.45 -4.00
C GLU A 3 -17.62 18.22 -4.89
N PRO A 4 -18.51 17.89 -5.85
CA PRO A 4 -18.47 16.65 -6.64
C PRO A 4 -17.33 16.60 -7.67
N ASP A 5 -16.67 17.72 -7.91
CA ASP A 5 -15.49 17.86 -8.77
C ASP A 5 -14.16 17.79 -7.99
N GLN A 6 -14.19 17.68 -6.66
CA GLN A 6 -13.03 17.44 -5.82
C GLN A 6 -13.02 16.03 -5.23
N PRO A 7 -11.87 15.32 -5.20
CA PRO A 7 -11.81 13.96 -4.69
C PRO A 7 -12.09 13.90 -3.18
N SER A 8 -12.75 12.81 -2.75
CA SER A 8 -13.05 12.53 -1.36
C SER A 8 -12.54 11.16 -0.96
N THR A 9 -11.71 11.09 0.09
CA THR A 9 -11.18 9.84 0.64
C THR A 9 -12.29 8.83 0.96
N ALA A 10 -13.44 9.28 1.48
CA ALA A 10 -14.57 8.41 1.78
C ALA A 10 -15.18 7.77 0.53
N ARG A 11 -15.25 8.51 -0.58
CA ARG A 11 -15.78 8.01 -1.86
C ARG A 11 -14.78 7.15 -2.62
N MET A 12 -13.49 7.41 -2.42
CA MET A 12 -12.43 6.53 -2.91
C MET A 12 -12.42 5.18 -2.19
N ILE A 13 -12.63 5.18 -0.86
CA ILE A 13 -12.82 3.96 -0.07
C ILE A 13 -14.08 3.23 -0.54
N ASP A 14 -15.18 3.96 -0.78
CA ASP A 14 -16.39 3.38 -1.35
C ASP A 14 -16.12 2.67 -2.69
N PHE A 15 -15.39 3.32 -3.61
CA PHE A 15 -14.94 2.69 -4.87
C PHE A 15 -14.12 1.42 -4.64
N TRP A 16 -13.13 1.43 -3.73
CA TRP A 16 -12.31 0.25 -3.42
C TRP A 16 -13.11 -0.90 -2.78
N LEU A 17 -14.17 -0.60 -2.04
CA LEU A 17 -15.05 -1.60 -1.43
C LEU A 17 -16.16 -2.08 -2.37
N GLY A 18 -16.16 -1.64 -3.63
CA GLY A 18 -17.18 -1.99 -4.62
C GLY A 18 -18.51 -1.26 -4.44
N GLY A 19 -18.53 -0.15 -3.69
CA GLY A 19 -19.68 0.74 -3.57
C GLY A 19 -19.89 1.56 -4.84
N GLU A 20 -21.04 2.25 -4.93
CA GLU A 20 -21.46 3.02 -6.12
C GLU A 20 -21.46 4.54 -5.88
N HIS A 21 -21.08 4.98 -4.67
CA HIS A 21 -21.15 6.36 -4.21
C HIS A 21 -19.82 7.09 -4.42
N HIS A 22 -19.36 7.09 -5.66
CA HIS A 22 -18.12 7.73 -6.07
C HIS A 22 -18.27 8.40 -7.43
N TYR A 23 -17.47 9.45 -7.65
CA TYR A 23 -17.44 10.18 -8.92
C TYR A 23 -16.18 9.81 -9.72
N PRO A 24 -16.15 10.07 -11.04
CA PRO A 24 -14.97 9.83 -11.87
C PRO A 24 -13.70 10.50 -11.34
N VAL A 25 -13.79 11.64 -10.65
CA VAL A 25 -12.63 12.29 -10.02
C VAL A 25 -12.11 11.50 -8.81
N ASP A 26 -12.99 10.84 -8.05
CA ASP A 26 -12.60 9.96 -6.95
C ASP A 26 -11.95 8.70 -7.50
N VAL A 27 -12.49 8.14 -8.59
CA VAL A 27 -11.92 6.97 -9.28
C VAL A 27 -10.54 7.32 -9.85
N ALA A 28 -10.42 8.44 -10.55
CA ALA A 28 -9.14 8.93 -11.06
C ALA A 28 -8.14 9.20 -9.92
N ALA A 29 -8.56 9.83 -8.83
CA ALA A 29 -7.73 10.04 -7.64
C ALA A 29 -7.36 8.72 -6.96
N ALA A 30 -8.27 7.75 -6.86
CA ALA A 30 -8.03 6.41 -6.31
C ALA A 30 -7.01 5.63 -7.13
N HIS A 31 -7.08 5.75 -8.45
CA HIS A 31 -6.04 5.24 -9.33
C HIS A 31 -4.72 6.00 -9.14
N THR A 32 -4.77 7.32 -8.91
CA THR A 32 -3.58 8.16 -8.71
C THR A 32 -2.99 8.05 -7.30
N PHE A 33 -3.70 7.43 -6.34
CA PHE A 33 -3.58 7.71 -4.90
C PHE A 33 -2.30 7.28 -4.21
N LEU A 34 -1.31 6.76 -4.92
CA LEU A 34 -0.02 6.49 -4.29
C LEU A 34 1.12 6.93 -5.20
N ASP A 35 1.09 8.20 -5.60
CA ASP A 35 2.35 8.92 -5.75
C ASP A 35 3.14 8.86 -4.42
N VAL A 36 4.46 8.99 -4.51
CA VAL A 36 5.36 8.77 -3.36
C VAL A 36 5.11 9.79 -2.24
N GLU A 37 4.78 11.03 -2.58
CA GLU A 37 4.56 12.11 -1.62
C GLU A 37 3.29 11.90 -0.82
N THR A 38 2.17 11.60 -1.50
CA THR A 38 0.89 11.28 -0.87
C THR A 38 1.03 10.07 0.04
N ARG A 39 1.75 9.03 -0.37
CA ARG A 39 2.02 7.85 0.48
C ARG A 39 2.75 8.23 1.76
N VAL A 40 3.85 8.96 1.66
CA VAL A 40 4.64 9.37 2.83
C VAL A 40 3.80 10.23 3.78
N ARG A 41 3.00 11.16 3.25
CA ARG A 41 2.07 11.97 4.05
C ARG A 41 1.05 11.10 4.77
N THR A 42 0.38 10.18 4.08
CA THR A 42 -0.60 9.27 4.70
C THR A 42 0.02 8.43 5.80
N LEU A 43 1.25 7.92 5.61
CA LEU A 43 1.94 7.16 6.64
C LEU A 43 2.26 8.02 7.88
N ASP A 44 2.63 9.30 7.71
CA ASP A 44 2.87 10.21 8.84
C ASP A 44 1.57 10.63 9.56
N GLU A 45 0.49 10.86 8.83
CA GLU A 45 -0.85 11.12 9.38
C GLU A 45 -1.33 9.93 10.23
N LEU A 46 -1.21 8.70 9.71
CA LEU A 46 -1.51 7.48 10.44
C LEU A 46 -0.63 7.35 11.70
N TYR A 47 0.68 7.61 11.58
CA TYR A 47 1.59 7.57 12.72
C TYR A 47 1.11 8.51 13.83
N THR A 48 0.70 9.73 13.47
CA THR A 48 0.26 10.74 14.41
C THR A 48 -1.06 10.35 15.11
N ALA A 49 -1.98 9.74 14.37
CA ALA A 49 -3.32 9.41 14.84
C ALA A 49 -3.40 8.23 15.83
N VAL A 50 -2.48 7.26 15.76
CA VAL A 50 -2.58 5.99 16.51
C VAL A 50 -1.71 5.99 17.78
N ALA A 51 -2.12 5.35 18.88
CA ALA A 51 -1.30 5.33 20.11
C ALA A 51 0.08 4.62 19.93
N PRO A 52 1.12 4.96 20.72
CA PRO A 52 2.35 4.16 20.75
C PRO A 52 2.07 2.68 21.02
N GLY A 53 2.82 1.80 20.36
CA GLY A 53 2.58 0.35 20.36
C GLY A 53 1.62 -0.13 19.26
N SER A 54 0.95 0.78 18.55
CA SER A 54 0.14 0.41 17.38
C SER A 54 1.00 -0.17 16.26
N GLN A 55 0.43 -1.09 15.50
CA GLN A 55 1.08 -1.75 14.36
C GLN A 55 0.44 -1.30 13.05
N LEU A 56 1.26 -1.25 12.01
CA LEU A 56 0.89 -0.98 10.64
C LEU A 56 1.34 -2.16 9.77
N ALA A 57 0.38 -2.84 9.16
CA ALA A 57 0.60 -3.87 8.17
C ALA A 57 0.53 -3.25 6.77
N ILE A 58 1.52 -3.49 5.93
CA ILE A 58 1.59 -2.95 4.56
C ILE A 58 2.11 -4.03 3.62
N ASP A 59 1.58 -4.05 2.41
CA ASP A 59 2.18 -4.72 1.25
C ASP A 59 2.43 -3.73 0.11
N PHE A 60 3.26 -4.16 -0.84
CA PHE A 60 3.52 -3.42 -2.07
C PHE A 60 4.06 -4.33 -3.17
N ASP A 61 3.88 -3.87 -4.39
CA ASP A 61 4.30 -4.57 -5.60
C ASP A 61 5.76 -4.32 -5.94
N THR A 62 6.44 -5.37 -6.37
CA THR A 62 7.84 -5.32 -6.80
C THR A 62 7.99 -5.30 -8.31
N GLU A 63 9.19 -4.94 -8.77
CA GLU A 63 9.53 -4.93 -10.20
C GLU A 63 9.47 -6.33 -10.83
N GLU A 64 9.41 -7.39 -10.01
CA GLU A 64 9.28 -8.77 -10.48
C GLU A 64 7.96 -9.04 -11.21
N LEU A 65 6.91 -8.26 -10.91
CA LEU A 65 5.65 -8.35 -11.64
C LEU A 65 5.79 -7.97 -13.13
N ALA A 66 6.85 -7.25 -13.52
CA ALA A 66 7.13 -6.95 -14.92
C ALA A 66 7.35 -8.22 -15.79
N GLY A 67 7.73 -9.34 -15.18
CA GLY A 67 7.79 -10.65 -15.85
C GLY A 67 6.43 -11.24 -16.23
N HIS A 68 5.33 -10.61 -15.81
CA HIS A 68 3.96 -11.11 -15.91
C HIS A 68 3.06 -10.08 -16.61
N PRO A 69 3.20 -9.89 -17.94
CA PRO A 69 2.60 -8.77 -18.65
C PRO A 69 1.06 -8.77 -18.63
N GLN A 70 0.42 -9.94 -18.55
CA GLN A 70 -1.03 -10.05 -18.43
C GLN A 70 -1.51 -9.53 -17.05
N ALA A 71 -0.80 -9.89 -15.98
CA ALA A 71 -1.09 -9.40 -14.64
C ALA A 71 -0.84 -7.88 -14.55
N LEU A 72 0.29 -7.40 -15.09
CA LEU A 72 0.60 -5.97 -15.12
C LEU A 72 -0.44 -5.16 -15.91
N ALA A 73 -0.94 -5.70 -17.03
CA ALA A 73 -1.99 -5.04 -17.81
C ALA A 73 -3.30 -4.90 -17.03
N MET A 74 -3.63 -5.85 -16.15
CA MET A 74 -4.81 -5.78 -15.29
C MET A 74 -4.68 -4.69 -14.21
N MET A 75 -3.48 -4.39 -13.73
CA MET A 75 -3.25 -3.37 -12.69
C MET A 75 -3.40 -1.92 -13.18
N GLY A 76 -3.29 -1.71 -14.50
CA GLY A 76 -3.51 -0.41 -15.12
C GLY A 76 -2.34 0.58 -15.04
N PRO A 77 -2.44 1.74 -15.72
CA PRO A 77 -1.31 2.65 -15.95
C PRO A 77 -0.82 3.39 -14.70
N ALA A 78 -1.62 3.40 -13.64
CA ALA A 78 -1.29 4.05 -12.38
C ALA A 78 -0.56 3.12 -11.40
N PHE A 79 -0.36 1.85 -11.76
CA PHE A 79 0.39 0.89 -10.97
C PHE A 79 1.86 1.29 -10.78
N ARG A 80 2.39 1.12 -9.57
CA ARG A 80 3.74 1.58 -9.21
C ARG A 80 4.52 0.49 -8.48
N MET A 81 5.27 -0.28 -9.25
CA MET A 81 6.25 -1.24 -8.72
C MET A 81 7.46 -0.52 -8.11
N ARG A 82 8.18 -1.21 -7.20
CA ARG A 82 9.46 -0.73 -6.65
C ARG A 82 10.30 -1.88 -6.12
N ALA A 83 11.63 -1.72 -6.13
CA ALA A 83 12.51 -2.65 -5.43
C ALA A 83 12.18 -2.71 -3.92
N PRO A 84 12.23 -3.89 -3.27
CA PRO A 84 11.96 -4.02 -1.83
C PRO A 84 12.79 -3.09 -0.95
N ALA A 85 14.08 -2.94 -1.28
CA ALA A 85 15.00 -2.07 -0.55
C ALA A 85 14.61 -0.57 -0.63
N ALA A 86 13.86 -0.17 -1.65
CA ALA A 86 13.40 1.21 -1.80
C ALA A 86 12.18 1.54 -0.92
N PHE A 87 11.49 0.53 -0.36
CA PHE A 87 10.29 0.76 0.45
C PHE A 87 10.59 1.16 1.89
N GLY A 88 11.67 0.64 2.48
CA GLY A 88 12.06 0.96 3.86
C GLY A 88 12.10 2.46 4.16
N PRO A 89 12.76 3.30 3.36
CA PRO A 89 12.77 4.75 3.54
C PRO A 89 11.39 5.43 3.49
N LEU A 90 10.41 4.83 2.78
CA LEU A 90 9.06 5.39 2.65
C LEU A 90 8.22 5.23 3.91
N LEU A 91 8.61 4.32 4.82
CA LEU A 91 7.94 4.12 6.11
C LEU A 91 8.11 5.32 7.05
N GLY A 92 9.06 6.22 6.78
CA GLY A 92 9.28 7.42 7.58
C GLY A 92 9.56 7.09 9.04
N ARG A 93 8.64 7.48 9.93
CA ARG A 93 8.77 7.30 11.39
C ARG A 93 8.39 5.90 11.87
N TRP A 94 7.70 5.12 11.04
CA TRP A 94 7.37 3.75 11.36
C TRP A 94 8.62 2.88 11.40
N THR A 95 8.75 2.06 12.43
CA THR A 95 9.90 1.14 12.58
C THR A 95 9.48 -0.26 12.13
N PRO A 96 10.07 -0.85 11.08
CA PRO A 96 9.84 -2.25 10.75
C PRO A 96 10.12 -3.16 11.94
N THR A 97 9.30 -4.19 12.11
CA THR A 97 9.56 -5.25 13.08
C THR A 97 10.78 -6.08 12.67
N ALA A 98 11.23 -6.99 13.56
CA ALA A 98 12.34 -7.90 13.27
C ALA A 98 12.08 -8.85 12.08
N GLU A 99 10.83 -9.01 11.66
CA GLU A 99 10.48 -9.75 10.43
C GLU A 99 10.97 -9.04 9.16
N GLY A 100 11.12 -7.72 9.20
CA GLY A 100 11.56 -6.92 8.06
C GLY A 100 10.51 -6.82 6.96
N ILE A 101 11.00 -6.56 5.74
CA ILE A 101 10.22 -6.54 4.50
C ILE A 101 10.53 -7.85 3.77
N VAL A 102 9.52 -8.69 3.56
CA VAL A 102 9.67 -10.05 3.01
C VAL A 102 8.64 -10.29 1.90
N PRO A 103 8.87 -11.25 0.99
CA PRO A 103 7.82 -11.72 0.11
C PRO A 103 6.58 -12.13 0.91
N VAL A 104 5.40 -11.76 0.45
CA VAL A 104 4.13 -12.06 1.18
C VAL A 104 3.90 -13.57 1.35
N THR A 105 4.41 -14.39 0.43
CA THR A 105 4.40 -15.87 0.50
C THR A 105 5.21 -16.40 1.69
N LEU A 106 6.20 -15.65 2.15
CA LEU A 106 7.06 -15.98 3.29
C LEU A 106 6.63 -15.25 4.57
N TRP A 107 5.60 -14.40 4.50
CA TRP A 107 5.13 -13.62 5.63
C TRP A 107 4.19 -14.44 6.51
N ARG A 108 4.78 -15.08 7.54
CA ARG A 108 4.08 -15.96 8.50
C ARG A 108 3.17 -17.01 7.84
N PRO A 109 3.69 -17.83 6.91
CA PRO A 109 2.89 -18.79 6.18
C PRO A 109 2.39 -19.91 7.08
N ASP A 110 1.12 -20.27 6.92
CA ASP A 110 0.57 -21.50 7.47
C ASP A 110 0.93 -22.67 6.54
N GLY A 111 2.07 -23.31 6.80
CA GLY A 111 2.56 -24.46 6.03
C GLY A 111 3.64 -24.10 5.01
N LEU A 112 3.74 -24.89 3.94
CA LEU A 112 4.74 -24.67 2.89
C LEU A 112 4.27 -23.58 1.93
N PRO A 113 5.06 -22.50 1.73
CA PRO A 113 4.74 -21.46 0.76
C PRO A 113 4.59 -22.02 -0.65
N GLU A 114 3.67 -21.44 -1.42
CA GLU A 114 3.55 -21.72 -2.84
C GLU A 114 4.76 -21.17 -3.61
N ALA A 115 5.21 -21.90 -4.62
CA ALA A 115 6.31 -21.48 -5.50
C ALA A 115 5.82 -20.49 -6.56
N VAL A 116 5.39 -19.30 -6.11
CA VAL A 116 5.01 -18.17 -6.97
C VAL A 116 6.11 -17.10 -6.94
N PRO A 117 6.18 -16.22 -7.95
CA PRO A 117 7.13 -15.11 -7.97
C PRO A 117 6.97 -14.19 -6.76
N ASP A 118 8.07 -13.59 -6.31
CA ASP A 118 8.09 -12.63 -5.18
C ASP A 118 7.64 -11.22 -5.63
N ALA A 119 6.55 -11.20 -6.40
CA ALA A 119 5.96 -10.01 -7.01
C ALA A 119 5.34 -9.05 -5.98
N PHE A 120 5.10 -9.51 -4.76
CA PHE A 120 4.55 -8.72 -3.67
C PHE A 120 5.39 -8.93 -2.41
N HIS A 121 5.71 -7.83 -1.73
CA HIS A 121 6.39 -7.86 -0.43
C HIS A 121 5.54 -7.18 0.62
N GLY A 122 5.63 -7.66 1.86
CA GLY A 122 4.91 -7.14 3.01
C GLY A 122 5.82 -6.87 4.19
N ALA A 123 5.35 -6.03 5.10
CA ALA A 123 5.98 -5.76 6.38
C ALA A 123 4.96 -5.40 7.46
N VAL A 124 5.32 -5.72 8.71
CA VAL A 124 4.73 -5.08 9.89
C VAL A 124 5.70 -4.02 10.39
N ALA A 125 5.20 -2.80 10.59
CA ALA A 125 5.92 -1.74 11.26
C ALA A 125 5.17 -1.28 12.51
N VAL A 126 5.88 -0.69 13.46
CA VAL A 126 5.33 -0.25 14.75
C VAL A 126 5.53 1.24 14.96
N ARG A 127 4.55 1.86 15.63
CA ARG A 127 4.74 3.16 16.26
C ARG A 127 5.47 2.92 17.58
N SER A 128 6.79 3.04 17.58
CA SER A 128 7.60 2.91 18.80
C SER A 128 7.18 3.96 19.84
N ALA A 129 7.08 3.55 21.10
CA ALA A 129 7.09 4.51 22.20
C ALA A 129 8.52 5.09 22.24
N GLY A 130 8.64 6.39 21.96
CA GLY A 130 9.90 7.12 22.14
C GLY A 130 10.30 7.18 23.61
#